data_AF-A0A1Y5CYB8-F1
#
_entry.id   AF-A0A1Y5CYB8-F1
#
_cell.length_a   1.000
_cell.length_b   1.000
_cell.length_c   1.000
_cell.angle_alpha   90.00
_cell.angle_beta   90.00
_cell.angle_gamma   90.00
#
_symmetry.space_group_name_H-M   'P 1'
#
loop_
_entity.id
_entity.type
_entity.pdbx_description
1 polymer ?
#
loop_
_entity_poly.entity_id
_entity_poly.type
_entity_poly.pdbx_seq_one_letter_code
_entity_poly.pdbx_strand_id
1 'polypeptide(L)'
;MHTKSHFTATLILSLALTGCANLDSQKANNNGAAQWDFDHDVQFRQTKLTTNHYQLEIIPNNKVGFERLATFLLRKSYSLCGSYHYKLEMIQGIESFDDKRAMPNYIFPSLIAKIDCSRK
;
A
#
# COMPACT_ATOMS: atom_id res chain seq x y z
N MET A 1 26.89 -38.99 -46.55
CA MET A 1 25.74 -39.04 -45.62
C MET A 1 26.24 -38.62 -44.25
N HIS A 2 25.49 -37.82 -43.48
CA HIS A 2 25.79 -37.30 -42.12
C HIS A 2 26.44 -35.91 -41.99
N THR A 3 25.71 -34.85 -42.37
CA THR A 3 25.89 -33.49 -41.80
C THR A 3 24.54 -32.77 -41.72
N LYS A 4 23.54 -33.37 -41.07
CA LYS A 4 22.24 -32.70 -40.81
C LYS A 4 21.82 -32.72 -39.34
N SER A 5 22.61 -33.35 -38.47
CA SER A 5 22.22 -33.62 -37.07
C SER A 5 22.53 -32.49 -36.09
N HIS A 6 23.47 -31.58 -36.42
CA HIS A 6 23.90 -30.53 -35.48
C HIS A 6 23.10 -29.24 -35.62
N PHE A 7 22.50 -28.97 -36.78
CA PHE A 7 21.76 -27.72 -37.02
C PHE A 7 20.37 -27.72 -36.38
N THR A 8 19.78 -28.91 -36.21
CA THR A 8 18.47 -29.09 -35.55
C THR A 8 18.57 -29.00 -34.03
N ALA A 9 19.71 -29.36 -33.43
CA ALA A 9 19.91 -29.32 -31.98
C ALA A 9 19.99 -27.88 -31.42
N THR A 10 20.57 -26.94 -32.18
CA THR A 10 20.75 -25.55 -31.73
C THR A 10 19.45 -24.74 -31.80
N LEU A 11 18.53 -25.10 -32.70
CA LEU A 11 17.25 -24.40 -32.85
C LEU A 11 16.26 -24.73 -31.72
N ILE A 12 16.40 -25.88 -31.07
CA ILE A 12 15.50 -26.30 -29.97
C ILE A 12 15.87 -25.61 -28.65
N LEU A 13 17.14 -25.21 -28.47
CA LEU A 13 17.61 -24.59 -27.23
C LEU A 13 17.19 -23.12 -27.08
N SER A 14 16.89 -22.42 -28.17
CA SER A 14 16.49 -21.00 -28.16
C SER A 14 14.99 -20.78 -27.89
N LEU A 15 14.14 -21.81 -28.05
CA LEU A 15 12.70 -21.72 -27.73
C LEU A 15 12.37 -21.96 -26.25
N ALA A 16 13.34 -22.36 -25.42
CA ALA A 16 13.12 -22.60 -23.99
C ALA A 16 13.18 -21.31 -23.12
N LEU A 17 13.55 -20.16 -23.70
CA LEU A 17 13.72 -18.89 -22.96
C LEU A 17 12.53 -17.93 -23.09
N THR A 18 11.48 -18.27 -23.85
CA THR A 18 10.22 -17.50 -23.84
C THR A 18 9.33 -17.97 -22.67
N GLY A 19 9.89 -18.03 -21.47
CA GLY A 19 9.12 -18.06 -20.23
C GLY A 19 8.60 -16.65 -19.97
N CYS A 20 7.56 -16.25 -20.70
CA CYS A 20 6.95 -14.95 -20.54
C CYS A 20 6.51 -14.78 -19.08
N ALA A 21 7.12 -13.80 -18.42
CA ALA A 21 6.67 -13.17 -17.19
C ALA A 21 5.33 -12.46 -17.44
N ASN A 22 4.29 -13.20 -17.78
CA ASN A 22 2.91 -12.78 -17.63
C ASN A 22 2.47 -13.19 -16.23
N LEU A 23 3.15 -12.65 -15.22
CA LEU A 23 2.42 -12.32 -14.01
C LEU A 23 1.53 -11.16 -14.42
N ASP A 24 0.41 -11.50 -15.05
CA ASP A 24 -0.78 -10.68 -14.96
C ASP A 24 -1.02 -10.61 -13.46
N SER A 25 -0.41 -9.61 -12.81
CA SER A 25 -0.78 -9.25 -11.47
C SER A 25 -2.20 -8.76 -11.66
N GLN A 26 -3.14 -9.71 -11.65
CA GLN A 26 -4.49 -9.52 -11.14
C GLN A 26 -4.25 -8.60 -9.97
N LYS A 27 -4.47 -7.30 -10.20
CA LYS A 27 -4.07 -6.24 -9.29
C LYS A 27 -4.80 -6.63 -8.03
N ALA A 28 -4.09 -7.29 -7.11
CA ALA A 28 -4.73 -8.08 -6.07
C ALA A 28 -5.74 -7.13 -5.47
N ASN A 29 -7.01 -7.55 -5.44
CA ASN A 29 -8.08 -6.65 -5.01
C ASN A 29 -7.83 -6.38 -3.53
N ASN A 30 -6.92 -5.44 -3.28
CA ASN A 30 -6.36 -5.10 -1.98
C ASN A 30 -7.33 -4.18 -1.24
N ASN A 31 -8.58 -4.09 -1.71
CA ASN A 31 -9.64 -3.31 -1.12
C ASN A 31 -9.92 -3.89 0.27
N GLY A 32 -9.38 -3.24 1.29
CA GLY A 32 -9.44 -3.68 2.68
C GLY A 32 -8.38 -4.69 3.12
N ALA A 33 -7.50 -5.15 2.23
CA ALA A 33 -6.40 -6.03 2.61
C ALA A 33 -5.30 -5.25 3.35
N ALA A 34 -4.63 -5.90 4.30
CA ALA A 34 -3.49 -5.31 4.99
C ALA A 34 -2.27 -5.23 4.04
N GLN A 35 -1.64 -4.06 4.00
CA GLN A 35 -0.53 -3.71 3.14
C GLN A 35 0.62 -3.15 3.99
N TRP A 36 1.83 -3.21 3.46
CA TRP A 36 3.04 -2.74 4.12
C TRP A 36 3.75 -1.67 3.31
N ASP A 37 4.16 -0.61 4.00
CA ASP A 37 5.24 0.29 3.58
C ASP A 37 6.49 -0.15 4.35
N PHE A 38 7.32 -0.93 3.66
CA PHE A 38 8.52 -1.52 4.25
C PHE A 38 9.59 -0.48 4.56
N ASP A 39 9.68 0.60 3.80
CA ASP A 39 10.70 1.64 3.99
C ASP A 39 10.46 2.45 5.27
N HIS A 40 9.20 2.52 5.72
CA HIS A 40 8.80 3.32 6.89
C HIS A 40 8.32 2.46 8.08
N ASP A 41 8.33 1.13 7.95
CA ASP A 41 7.77 0.17 8.92
C ASP A 41 6.28 0.44 9.24
N VAL A 42 5.47 0.85 8.26
CA VAL A 42 4.04 1.18 8.45
C VAL A 42 3.15 0.12 7.82
N GLN A 43 2.19 -0.40 8.59
CA GLN A 43 1.13 -1.26 8.08
C GLN A 43 -0.16 -0.45 7.90
N PHE A 44 -0.90 -0.69 6.82
CA PHE A 44 -2.13 0.03 6.54
C PHE A 44 -3.14 -0.83 5.76
N ARG A 45 -4.40 -0.41 5.76
CA ARG A 45 -5.46 -0.91 4.89
C ARG A 45 -6.04 0.25 4.10
N GLN A 46 -6.35 -0.01 2.83
CA GLN A 46 -7.00 0.95 1.96
C GLN A 46 -8.30 0.36 1.44
N THR A 47 -9.40 1.03 1.76
CA THR A 47 -10.73 0.64 1.29
C THR A 47 -11.26 1.69 0.32
N LYS A 48 -11.59 1.31 -0.91
CA LYS A 48 -12.33 2.19 -1.84
C LYS A 48 -13.81 2.13 -1.49
N LEU A 49 -14.36 3.26 -1.05
CA LEU A 49 -15.76 3.38 -0.66
C LEU A 49 -16.64 3.59 -1.89
N THR A 50 -16.30 4.60 -2.70
CA THR A 50 -16.98 4.94 -3.96
C THR A 50 -15.97 5.53 -4.97
N THR A 51 -16.45 6.10 -6.07
CA THR A 51 -15.60 6.88 -6.98
C THR A 51 -15.03 8.10 -6.24
N ASN A 52 -13.71 8.25 -6.27
CA ASN A 52 -12.95 9.33 -5.61
C ASN A 52 -13.07 9.39 -4.08
N HIS A 53 -13.63 8.36 -3.42
CA HIS A 53 -13.71 8.30 -1.97
C HIS A 53 -13.05 7.02 -1.43
N TYR A 54 -12.17 7.20 -0.46
CA TYR A 54 -11.38 6.12 0.12
C TYR A 54 -11.41 6.21 1.65
N GLN A 55 -11.18 5.08 2.31
CA GLN A 55 -10.84 5.02 3.73
C GLN A 55 -9.42 4.49 3.85
N LEU A 56 -8.60 5.15 4.65
CA LEU A 56 -7.30 4.66 5.07
C LEU A 56 -7.36 4.33 6.55
N GLU A 57 -6.91 3.12 6.89
CA GLU A 57 -6.65 2.67 8.25
C GLU A 57 -5.15 2.42 8.38
N ILE A 58 -4.47 3.21 9.20
CA ILE A 58 -3.05 3.06 9.46
C ILE A 58 -2.91 2.37 10.82
N ILE A 59 -2.28 1.20 10.82
CA ILE A 59 -2.25 0.29 11.96
C ILE A 59 -0.99 0.59 12.78
N PRO A 60 -1.11 1.02 14.05
CA PRO A 60 0.03 1.28 14.91
C PRO A 60 0.81 0.00 15.20
N ASN A 61 2.11 0.16 15.39
CA ASN A 61 3.00 -0.90 15.87
C ASN A 61 4.03 -0.32 16.84
N ASN A 62 4.84 -1.18 17.43
CA ASN A 62 5.82 -0.81 18.45
C ASN A 62 7.10 -0.13 17.91
N LYS A 63 7.26 -0.02 16.58
CA LYS A 63 8.45 0.58 15.95
C LYS A 63 8.26 2.03 15.54
N VAL A 64 7.01 2.48 15.38
CA VAL A 64 6.69 3.78 14.79
C VAL A 64 5.73 4.57 15.68
N GLY A 65 6.01 5.86 15.88
CA GLY A 65 5.16 6.76 16.64
C GLY A 65 4.03 7.35 15.80
N PHE A 66 3.08 7.99 16.47
CA PHE A 66 1.93 8.66 15.86
C PHE A 66 2.33 9.67 14.77
N GLU A 67 3.43 10.40 14.96
CA GLU A 67 3.94 11.37 13.97
C GLU A 67 4.23 10.74 12.62
N ARG A 68 4.77 9.51 12.61
CA ARG A 68 5.04 8.75 11.39
C ARG A 68 3.75 8.24 10.76
N LEU A 69 2.81 7.75 11.57
CA LEU A 69 1.49 7.32 11.09
C LEU A 69 0.72 8.48 10.43
N ALA A 70 0.71 9.64 11.07
CA ALA A 70 0.07 10.85 10.57
C ALA A 70 0.71 11.34 9.26
N THR A 71 2.05 11.34 9.20
CA THR A 71 2.78 11.71 7.98
C THR A 71 2.50 10.73 6.84
N PHE A 72 2.44 9.43 7.14
CA PHE A 72 2.08 8.40 6.16
C PHE A 72 0.66 8.62 5.63
N LEU A 73 -0.32 8.89 6.50
CA LEU A 73 -1.71 9.21 6.09
C LEU A 73 -1.75 10.36 5.09
N LEU A 74 -1.04 11.47 5.37
CA LEU A 74 -0.98 12.62 4.48
C LEU A 74 -0.35 12.26 3.12
N ARG A 75 0.82 11.62 3.12
CA ARG A 75 1.53 11.21 1.90
C ARG A 75 0.71 10.24 1.06
N LYS A 76 0.04 9.28 1.70
CA LYS A 76 -0.81 8.29 1.02
C LYS A 76 -2.05 8.94 0.43
N SER A 77 -2.66 9.90 1.13
CA SER A 77 -3.80 10.68 0.63
C SER A 77 -3.42 11.48 -0.61
N TYR A 78 -2.26 12.17 -0.58
CA TYR A 78 -1.71 12.86 -1.75
C TYR A 78 -1.47 11.89 -2.92
N SER A 79 -0.84 10.75 -2.67
CA SER A 79 -0.60 9.73 -3.71
C SER A 79 -1.90 9.16 -4.30
N LEU A 80 -2.97 9.05 -3.50
CA LEU A 80 -4.27 8.55 -3.96
C LEU A 80 -5.01 9.57 -4.84
N CYS A 81 -5.00 10.84 -4.44
CA CYS A 81 -5.74 11.87 -5.15
C CYS A 81 -4.94 12.53 -6.29
N GLY A 82 -3.60 12.46 -6.23
CA GLY A 82 -2.70 13.09 -7.20
C GLY A 82 -2.58 14.62 -7.06
N SER A 83 -3.10 15.21 -5.98
CA SER A 83 -3.06 16.64 -5.70
C SER A 83 -3.14 16.90 -4.19
N TYR A 84 -2.96 18.15 -3.76
CA TYR A 84 -3.19 18.57 -2.36
C TYR A 84 -4.65 18.97 -2.07
N HIS A 85 -5.52 19.02 -3.09
CA HIS A 85 -6.90 19.51 -2.97
C HIS A 85 -7.88 18.46 -2.40
N TYR A 86 -7.39 17.43 -1.72
CA TYR A 86 -8.25 16.44 -1.08
C TYR A 86 -8.78 16.92 0.27
N LYS A 87 -9.89 16.32 0.71
CA LYS A 87 -10.38 16.47 2.08
C LYS A 87 -10.09 15.23 2.89
N LEU A 88 -9.69 15.44 4.14
CA LEU A 88 -9.54 14.41 5.16
C LEU A 88 -10.64 14.56 6.21
N GLU A 89 -11.40 13.49 6.44
CA GLU A 89 -12.34 13.37 7.56
C GLU A 89 -11.77 12.33 8.52
N MET A 90 -11.30 12.78 9.68
CA MET A 90 -10.75 11.90 10.72
C MET A 90 -11.87 11.13 11.41
N ILE A 91 -11.72 9.81 11.52
CA ILE A 91 -12.68 8.94 12.22
C ILE A 91 -12.17 8.63 13.63
N GLN A 92 -10.91 8.21 13.75
CA GLN A 92 -10.31 7.84 15.04
C GLN A 92 -8.77 7.84 15.01
N GLY A 93 -8.14 7.69 16.18
CA GLY A 93 -6.71 7.41 16.34
C GLY A 93 -5.79 8.62 16.37
N ILE A 94 -6.32 9.82 16.61
CA ILE A 94 -5.49 10.99 16.90
C ILE A 94 -4.89 10.84 18.30
N GLU A 95 -3.56 10.89 18.40
CA GLU A 95 -2.84 10.94 19.69
C GLU A 95 -2.92 12.36 20.26
N SER A 96 -3.44 12.50 21.47
CA SER A 96 -3.47 13.75 22.23
C SER A 96 -2.14 13.99 22.93
N PHE A 97 -1.87 15.26 23.26
CA PHE A 97 -0.59 15.67 23.88
C PHE A 97 -0.31 14.94 25.21
N ASP A 98 -1.36 14.70 25.99
CA ASP A 98 -1.26 14.12 27.33
C ASP A 98 -1.39 12.59 27.36
N ASP A 99 -1.72 11.93 26.24
CA ASP A 99 -2.08 10.50 26.24
C ASP A 99 -0.95 9.62 26.78
N LYS A 100 0.28 9.89 26.35
CA LYS A 100 1.47 9.15 26.80
C LYS A 100 1.72 9.30 28.30
N ARG A 101 1.36 10.45 28.89
CA ARG A 101 1.54 10.74 30.32
C ARG A 101 0.39 10.18 31.14
N ALA A 102 -0.85 10.37 30.68
CA ALA A 102 -2.05 9.95 31.37
C ALA A 102 -2.25 8.44 31.31
N MET A 103 -1.78 7.78 30.23
CA MET A 103 -2.05 6.37 29.97
C MET A 103 -0.82 5.63 29.40
N PRO A 104 0.21 5.34 30.21
CA PRO A 104 1.48 4.77 29.74
C PRO A 104 1.37 3.39 29.08
N ASN A 105 0.34 2.61 29.41
CA ASN A 105 0.08 1.28 28.87
C ASN A 105 -1.12 1.26 27.91
N TYR A 106 -1.48 2.41 27.34
CA TYR A 106 -2.59 2.49 26.40
C TYR A 106 -2.20 1.88 25.05
N ILE A 107 -3.06 0.97 24.57
CA ILE A 107 -2.95 0.46 23.20
C ILE A 107 -3.67 1.45 22.31
N PHE A 108 -2.91 2.28 21.62
CA PHE A 108 -3.47 3.25 20.69
C PHE A 108 -4.25 2.56 19.57
N PRO A 109 -5.46 3.03 19.22
CA PRO A 109 -6.22 2.49 18.10
C PRO A 109 -5.59 2.90 16.77
N SER A 110 -6.00 2.23 15.68
CA SER A 110 -5.62 2.61 14.32
C SER A 110 -5.96 4.06 14.01
N LEU A 111 -5.08 4.76 13.29
CA LEU A 111 -5.37 6.07 12.73
C LEU A 111 -6.24 5.90 11.48
N ILE A 112 -7.50 6.31 11.56
CA ILE A 112 -8.47 6.10 10.48
C ILE A 112 -9.01 7.43 9.97
N ALA A 113 -9.02 7.58 8.64
CA ALA A 113 -9.62 8.72 7.98
C ALA A 113 -10.32 8.32 6.67
N LYS A 114 -11.33 9.10 6.29
CA LYS A 114 -11.86 9.11 4.92
C LYS A 114 -11.18 10.21 4.10
N ILE A 115 -10.92 9.88 2.84
CA ILE A 115 -10.26 10.74 1.87
C ILE A 115 -11.24 10.98 0.74
N ASP A 116 -11.57 12.25 0.49
CA ASP A 116 -12.37 12.70 -0.63
C ASP A 116 -11.48 13.43 -1.64
N CYS A 117 -11.32 12.83 -2.83
CA CYS A 117 -10.54 13.35 -3.95
C CYS A 117 -11.41 14.07 -5.01
N SER A 118 -12.66 14.45 -4.70
CA SER A 118 -13.60 15.06 -5.66
C SER A 118 -13.21 16.46 -6.11
N ARG A 119 -12.38 17.16 -5.34
CA ARG A 119 -11.86 18.49 -5.68
C ARG A 119 -10.50 18.31 -6.36
N LYS A 120 -10.45 18.31 -7.69
CA LYS A 120 -9.21 18.35 -8.47
C LYS A 120 -8.91 19.78 -8.88
#